data_AF-A0A6P6UF93-F1
#
_entry.id   AF-A0A6P6UF93-F1
#
_cell.length_a   1.000
_cell.length_b   1.000
_cell.length_c   1.000
_cell.angle_alpha   90.00
_cell.angle_beta   90.00
_cell.angle_gamma   90.00
#
_symmetry.space_group_name_H-M   'P 1'
#
loop_
_entity.id
_entity.type
_entity.pdbx_description
1 polymer ?
#
loop_
_entity_poly.entity_id
_entity_poly.type
_entity_poly.pdbx_seq_one_letter_code
_entity_poly.pdbx_strand_id
1 'polypeptide(L)'
;MLILPTRCRFDVDLRDHTGVITASIFGEQAEQLLTFNALEIMEHFKQNIELPLEIVHKELDSKWFLVHIKPVQTQVADTKQRYTIIYYSEIADAATPISSVNESIIPFLSVHNQDGPSQTTTSGTLTTEENNPTSKIRLSLNQKFD
;
A
#
# COMPACT_ATOMS: atom_id res chain seq x y z
N MET A 1 15.38 -1.33 -29.78
CA MET A 1 15.20 -0.21 -28.85
C MET A 1 14.00 -0.54 -27.97
N LEU A 2 14.20 -0.67 -26.66
CA LEU A 2 13.08 -0.84 -25.73
C LEU A 2 12.63 0.56 -25.29
N ILE A 3 11.36 0.90 -25.57
CA ILE A 3 10.73 2.07 -24.95
C ILE A 3 10.27 1.60 -23.58
N LEU A 4 10.89 2.13 -22.52
CA LEU A 4 10.38 1.91 -21.16
C LEU A 4 9.05 2.68 -21.03
N PRO A 5 7.97 2.05 -20.56
CA PRO A 5 6.70 2.75 -20.39
C PRO A 5 6.85 3.83 -19.31
N THR A 6 6.39 5.04 -19.61
CA THR A 6 6.21 6.10 -18.60
C THR A 6 5.30 5.57 -17.48
N ARG A 7 5.61 5.93 -16.24
CA ARG A 7 4.86 5.56 -15.04
C ARG A 7 4.87 6.74 -14.09
N CYS A 8 3.76 7.04 -13.43
CA CYS A 8 3.77 8.14 -12.45
C CYS A 8 4.61 7.80 -11.22
N ARG A 9 5.18 8.84 -10.61
CA ARG A 9 5.74 8.81 -9.27
C ARG A 9 5.58 10.20 -8.65
N PHE A 10 5.07 10.24 -7.43
CA PHE A 10 5.08 11.44 -6.58
C PHE A 10 5.15 11.02 -5.11
N ASP A 11 5.37 12.00 -4.24
CA ASP A 11 5.34 11.83 -2.80
C ASP A 11 3.99 12.34 -2.26
N VAL A 12 3.44 11.64 -1.26
CA VAL A 12 2.16 11.93 -0.61
C VAL A 12 2.41 12.08 0.89
N ASP A 13 1.90 13.15 1.49
CA ASP A 13 1.89 13.31 2.94
C ASP A 13 0.64 12.62 3.52
N LEU A 14 0.85 11.45 4.11
CA LEU A 14 -0.18 10.71 4.85
C LEU A 14 -0.37 11.37 6.22
N ARG A 15 -1.62 11.61 6.63
CA ARG A 15 -1.98 12.26 7.91
C ARG A 15 -2.96 11.39 8.69
N ASP A 16 -2.78 11.36 10.02
CA ASP A 16 -3.76 10.83 10.96
C ASP A 16 -3.90 11.80 12.16
N HIS A 17 -4.53 11.33 13.24
CA HIS A 17 -4.72 12.08 14.49
C HIS A 17 -3.44 12.23 15.33
N THR A 18 -2.31 11.67 14.89
CA THR A 18 -1.03 11.62 15.64
C THR A 18 0.14 12.30 14.93
N GLY A 19 0.09 12.44 13.61
CA GLY A 19 1.15 13.10 12.85
C GLY A 19 0.96 13.09 11.33
N VAL A 20 2.05 13.39 10.63
CA VAL A 20 2.16 13.36 9.17
C VAL A 20 3.45 12.64 8.78
N ILE A 21 3.39 11.73 7.81
CA ILE A 21 4.57 11.10 7.20
C ILE A 21 4.52 11.22 5.67
N THR A 22 5.68 11.42 5.06
CA THR A 22 5.82 11.50 3.59
C THR A 22 6.14 10.12 3.01
N ALA A 23 5.36 9.64 2.05
CA ALA A 23 5.54 8.34 1.39
C ALA A 23 5.47 8.46 -0.15
N SER A 24 6.38 7.82 -0.88
CA SER A 24 6.32 7.76 -2.35
C SER A 24 5.25 6.77 -2.83
N ILE A 25 4.51 7.12 -3.87
CA ILE A 25 3.59 6.24 -4.62
C ILE A 25 4.05 6.11 -6.08
N PHE A 26 3.76 4.97 -6.73
CA PHE A 26 4.36 4.59 -8.01
C PHE A 26 3.38 3.89 -8.98
N GLY A 27 3.53 4.16 -10.27
CA GLY A 27 2.85 3.47 -11.37
C GLY A 27 1.33 3.57 -11.31
N GLU A 28 0.66 2.45 -11.58
CA GLU A 28 -0.80 2.38 -11.66
C GLU A 28 -1.51 2.94 -10.41
N GLN A 29 -0.99 2.69 -9.20
CA GLN A 29 -1.54 3.26 -7.96
C GLN A 29 -1.38 4.79 -7.89
N ALA A 30 -0.29 5.34 -8.44
CA ALA A 30 -0.10 6.78 -8.55
C ALA A 30 -1.04 7.39 -9.60
N GLU A 31 -1.29 6.68 -10.70
CA GLU A 31 -2.17 7.09 -11.80
C GLU A 31 -3.65 7.04 -11.41
N GLN A 32 -4.07 5.99 -10.69
CA GLN A 32 -5.39 5.87 -10.07
C GLN A 32 -5.65 6.99 -9.05
N LEU A 33 -4.66 7.34 -8.21
CA LEU A 33 -4.80 8.39 -7.19
C LEU A 33 -4.83 9.80 -7.79
N LEU A 34 -4.20 10.02 -8.96
CA LEU A 34 -4.29 11.29 -9.70
C LEU A 34 -5.52 11.40 -10.60
N THR A 35 -6.17 10.29 -10.94
CA THR A 35 -7.14 10.17 -12.05
C THR A 35 -6.57 10.47 -13.45
N PHE A 36 -5.24 10.42 -13.60
CA PHE A 36 -4.51 10.62 -14.87
C PHE A 36 -3.46 9.54 -15.08
N ASN A 37 -3.40 8.96 -16.28
CA ASN A 37 -2.33 8.03 -16.65
C ASN A 37 -1.04 8.76 -17.08
N ALA A 38 0.09 8.07 -17.01
CA ALA A 38 1.39 8.70 -17.23
C ALA A 38 1.61 9.25 -18.66
N LEU A 39 0.81 8.87 -19.65
CA LEU A 39 0.86 9.43 -21.01
C LEU A 39 0.09 10.75 -21.10
N GLU A 40 -1.05 10.86 -20.42
CA GLU A 40 -1.85 12.09 -20.34
C GLU A 40 -1.06 13.21 -19.65
N ILE A 41 -0.41 12.92 -18.52
CA ILE A 41 0.44 13.90 -17.80
C ILE A 41 1.58 14.39 -18.71
N MET A 42 2.23 13.48 -19.45
CA MET A 42 3.29 13.84 -20.40
C MET A 42 2.78 14.66 -21.59
N GLU A 43 1.54 14.48 -22.01
CA GLU A 43 0.94 15.25 -23.12
C GLU A 43 0.49 16.64 -22.65
N HIS A 44 -0.14 16.75 -21.47
CA HIS A 44 -0.39 18.02 -20.77
C HIS A 44 0.90 18.85 -20.66
N PHE A 45 1.99 18.23 -20.20
CA PHE A 45 3.30 18.88 -20.09
C PHE A 45 3.81 19.40 -21.44
N LYS A 46 3.77 18.61 -22.52
CA LYS A 46 4.17 19.05 -23.87
C LYS A 46 3.34 20.24 -24.37
N GLN A 47 2.04 20.21 -24.10
CA GLN A 47 1.09 21.23 -24.55
C GLN A 47 1.07 22.48 -23.64
N ASN A 48 1.86 22.48 -22.55
CA ASN A 48 1.87 23.52 -21.50
C ASN A 48 0.48 23.72 -20.86
N ILE A 49 -0.30 22.63 -20.75
CA ILE A 49 -1.59 22.61 -20.07
C ILE A 49 -1.34 22.16 -18.63
N GLU A 50 -1.66 23.04 -17.67
CA GLU A 50 -1.60 22.71 -16.24
C GLU A 50 -2.55 21.54 -15.91
N LEU A 51 -2.14 20.65 -15.00
CA LEU A 51 -3.01 19.59 -14.50
C LEU A 51 -3.91 20.15 -13.39
N PRO A 52 -5.20 19.73 -13.31
CA PRO A 52 -6.16 20.24 -12.33
C PRO A 52 -5.96 19.63 -10.92
N LEU A 53 -4.71 19.62 -10.43
CA LEU A 53 -4.32 19.01 -9.15
C LEU A 53 -5.08 19.62 -7.95
N GLU A 54 -5.46 20.90 -8.04
CA GLU A 54 -6.29 21.60 -7.06
C GLU A 54 -7.67 20.97 -6.82
N ILE A 55 -8.20 20.22 -7.80
CA ILE A 55 -9.45 19.43 -7.65
C ILE A 55 -9.11 18.10 -6.95
N VAL A 56 -8.10 17.39 -7.45
CA VAL A 56 -7.63 16.11 -6.91
C VAL A 56 -7.27 16.24 -5.42
N HIS A 57 -6.54 17.29 -5.03
CA HIS A 57 -6.20 17.55 -3.63
C HIS A 57 -7.44 17.71 -2.74
N LYS A 58 -8.49 18.42 -3.19
CA LYS A 58 -9.72 18.61 -2.42
C LYS A 58 -10.54 17.34 -2.28
N GLU A 59 -10.56 16.49 -3.30
CA GLU A 59 -11.20 15.18 -3.21
C GLU A 59 -10.44 14.26 -2.25
N LEU A 60 -9.11 14.22 -2.32
CA LEU A 60 -8.28 13.38 -1.44
C LEU A 60 -8.29 13.85 0.03
N ASP A 61 -8.24 15.15 0.29
CA ASP A 61 -8.32 15.72 1.66
C ASP A 61 -9.67 15.43 2.34
N SER A 62 -10.71 15.09 1.57
CA SER A 62 -12.04 14.72 2.09
C SER A 62 -12.19 13.23 2.44
N LYS A 63 -11.20 12.40 2.09
CA LYS A 63 -11.29 10.93 2.10
C LYS A 63 -10.40 10.28 3.15
N TRP A 64 -10.83 9.12 3.64
CA TRP A 64 -10.03 8.25 4.49
C TRP A 64 -9.55 7.03 3.71
N PHE A 65 -8.32 6.61 3.97
CA PHE A 65 -7.68 5.49 3.28
C PHE A 65 -7.05 4.52 4.28
N LEU A 66 -7.23 3.23 4.05
CA LEU A 66 -6.36 2.21 4.63
C LEU A 66 -5.13 2.10 3.73
N VAL A 67 -3.94 2.39 4.26
CA VAL A 67 -2.69 2.43 3.49
C VAL A 67 -1.69 1.41 4.04
N HIS A 68 -1.16 0.55 3.18
CA HIS A 68 -0.02 -0.29 3.51
C HIS A 68 1.27 0.37 3.00
N ILE A 69 2.14 0.75 3.92
CA ILE A 69 3.46 1.31 3.63
C ILE A 69 4.57 0.31 3.93
N LYS A 70 5.74 0.48 3.29
CA LYS A 70 7.01 -0.10 3.73
C LYS A 70 8.05 1.00 3.99
N PRO A 71 8.97 0.82 4.96
CA PRO A 71 10.16 1.65 5.03
C PRO A 71 11.07 1.41 3.81
N VAL A 72 11.80 2.45 3.40
CA VAL A 72 12.86 2.39 2.39
C VAL A 72 14.19 2.44 3.10
N GLN A 73 15.00 1.38 2.96
CA GLN A 73 16.35 1.32 3.56
C GLN A 73 17.33 2.20 2.77
N THR A 74 17.59 3.42 3.24
CA THR A 74 18.56 4.33 2.62
C THR A 74 19.95 4.13 3.22
N GLN A 75 20.92 3.68 2.41
CA GLN A 75 22.34 3.54 2.82
C GLN A 75 23.10 4.89 2.86
N VAL A 76 22.39 6.01 2.82
CA VAL A 76 22.97 7.37 2.82
C VAL A 76 22.52 8.05 4.12
N ALA A 77 23.41 8.87 4.71
CA ALA A 77 23.27 9.44 6.06
C ALA A 77 22.15 10.50 6.25
N ASP A 78 21.11 10.46 5.42
CA ASP A 78 19.90 11.26 5.54
C ASP A 78 18.96 10.63 6.58
N THR A 79 18.79 11.27 7.73
CA THR A 79 18.18 10.66 8.92
C THR A 79 16.66 10.56 8.88
N LYS A 80 15.98 11.16 7.87
CA LYS A 80 14.52 11.04 7.71
C LYS A 80 14.17 9.72 7.04
N GLN A 81 13.61 8.78 7.80
CA GLN A 81 13.03 7.55 7.29
C GLN A 81 12.03 7.86 6.17
N ARG A 82 12.25 7.27 4.99
CA ARG A 82 11.34 7.36 3.84
C ARG A 82 10.43 6.15 3.78
N TYR A 83 9.22 6.35 3.27
CA TYR A 83 8.24 5.29 3.08
C TYR A 83 7.83 5.15 1.61
N THR A 84 7.25 4.00 1.28
CA THR A 84 6.64 3.73 -0.02
C THR A 84 5.27 3.11 0.20
N ILE A 85 4.24 3.64 -0.46
CA ILE A 85 2.90 3.04 -0.52
C ILE A 85 2.98 1.78 -1.38
N ILE A 86 2.51 0.66 -0.84
CA ILE A 86 2.46 -0.66 -1.49
C ILE A 86 1.03 -1.01 -1.91
N TYR A 87 0.06 -0.56 -1.13
CA TYR A 87 -1.36 -0.69 -1.41
C TYR A 87 -2.12 0.42 -0.70
N TYR A 88 -3.22 0.89 -1.27
CA TYR A 88 -4.21 1.71 -0.57
C TYR A 88 -5.63 1.28 -0.95
N SER A 89 -6.59 1.54 -0.06
CA SER A 89 -8.02 1.41 -0.34
C SER A 89 -8.80 2.52 0.36
N GLU A 90 -9.71 3.18 -0.35
CA GLU A 90 -10.64 4.16 0.21
C GLU A 90 -11.59 3.50 1.21
N ILE A 91 -11.85 4.17 2.33
CA ILE A 91 -12.76 3.72 3.39
C ILE A 91 -14.09 4.44 3.21
N ALA A 92 -15.12 3.69 2.81
CA ALA A 92 -16.48 4.21 2.73
C ALA A 92 -17.04 4.45 4.15
N ASP A 93 -17.36 5.70 4.42
CA ASP A 93 -18.01 6.25 5.62
C ASP A 93 -17.22 6.19 6.95
N ALA A 94 -16.95 7.36 7.53
CA ALA A 94 -16.21 7.52 8.78
C ALA A 94 -17.04 7.19 10.04
N ALA A 95 -18.26 6.68 9.87
CA ALA A 95 -19.20 6.35 10.95
C ALA A 95 -18.93 5.00 11.65
N THR A 96 -18.01 4.17 11.13
CA THR A 96 -17.66 2.89 11.77
C THR A 96 -16.41 3.03 12.67
N PRO A 97 -16.53 2.90 14.02
CA PRO A 97 -15.36 2.65 14.85
C PRO A 97 -14.80 1.28 14.46
N ILE A 98 -13.61 1.25 13.85
CA ILE A 98 -13.16 0.14 12.98
C ILE A 98 -12.68 -1.10 13.77
N SER A 99 -13.53 -1.67 14.61
CA SER A 99 -13.37 -3.02 15.15
C SER A 99 -13.66 -4.06 14.06
N SER A 100 -12.79 -5.07 13.94
CA SER A 100 -12.95 -6.27 13.09
C SER A 100 -13.50 -6.04 11.66
N VAL A 101 -12.59 -5.78 10.72
CA VAL A 101 -12.79 -6.21 9.33
C VAL A 101 -11.86 -7.40 9.10
N ASN A 102 -12.40 -8.59 9.30
CA ASN A 102 -11.71 -9.85 9.06
C ASN A 102 -12.06 -10.39 7.66
N GLU A 103 -11.23 -11.33 7.19
CA GLU A 103 -11.44 -12.19 6.02
C GLU A 103 -11.34 -11.56 4.61
N SER A 104 -10.16 -11.82 4.02
CA SER A 104 -10.03 -12.47 2.69
C SER A 104 -10.55 -11.75 1.43
N ILE A 105 -9.69 -10.89 0.88
CA ILE A 105 -9.38 -10.95 -0.57
C ILE A 105 -7.85 -10.86 -0.75
N ILE A 106 -7.21 -11.94 -1.18
CA ILE A 106 -5.89 -11.90 -1.85
C ILE A 106 -5.88 -12.94 -2.99
N PRO A 107 -5.73 -12.53 -4.26
CA PRO A 107 -5.59 -13.46 -5.38
C PRO A 107 -4.14 -13.97 -5.46
N PHE A 108 -3.78 -14.93 -4.60
CA PHE A 108 -2.49 -15.61 -4.69
C PHE A 108 -2.47 -16.60 -5.86
N LEU A 109 -1.67 -16.33 -6.89
CA LEU A 109 -1.28 -17.32 -7.90
C LEU A 109 -0.36 -18.38 -7.27
N SER A 110 -0.93 -19.47 -6.79
CA SER A 110 -0.18 -20.64 -6.32
C SER A 110 -0.08 -21.69 -7.44
N VAL A 111 1.10 -21.82 -8.03
CA VAL A 111 1.42 -22.91 -8.97
C VAL A 111 1.65 -24.19 -8.17
N HIS A 112 0.63 -25.04 -8.08
CA HIS A 112 0.69 -26.29 -7.35
C HIS A 112 1.18 -27.43 -8.25
N ASN A 113 2.47 -27.77 -8.15
CA ASN A 113 2.99 -29.02 -8.69
C ASN A 113 2.58 -30.18 -7.78
N GLN A 114 1.94 -31.19 -8.36
CA GLN A 114 1.56 -32.44 -7.69
C GLN A 114 2.72 -33.44 -7.72
N ASP A 115 2.93 -34.13 -6.60
CA ASP A 115 3.36 -35.54 -6.54
C ASP A 115 3.17 -36.05 -5.09
N GLY A 116 2.84 -37.34 -4.92
CA GLY A 116 2.63 -37.99 -3.61
C GLY A 116 3.25 -39.41 -3.58
N PRO A 117 2.81 -40.35 -2.71
CA PRO A 117 1.82 -40.22 -1.62
C PRO A 117 2.22 -40.87 -0.26
N SER A 118 1.47 -40.56 0.82
CA SER A 118 0.97 -41.46 1.90
C SER A 118 1.76 -42.72 2.33
N GLN A 119 2.07 -43.04 3.61
CA GLN A 119 1.68 -42.53 4.96
C GLN A 119 2.94 -42.52 5.92
N THR A 120 3.06 -42.95 7.21
CA THR A 120 2.21 -43.71 8.18
C THR A 120 2.64 -43.58 9.67
N THR A 121 1.66 -43.52 10.60
CA THR A 121 1.66 -43.96 12.03
C THR A 121 2.46 -43.26 13.16
N THR A 122 1.71 -43.02 14.26
CA THR A 122 2.08 -43.11 15.71
C THR A 122 2.65 -41.90 16.47
N SER A 123 1.73 -41.26 17.22
CA SER A 123 1.82 -40.74 18.59
C SER A 123 3.11 -40.11 19.14
N GLY A 124 3.03 -38.79 19.40
CA GLY A 124 3.83 -38.08 20.41
C GLY A 124 3.06 -36.86 20.94
N THR A 125 2.76 -36.82 22.23
CA THR A 125 2.00 -35.73 22.87
C THR A 125 2.85 -34.46 23.02
N LEU A 126 2.35 -33.29 22.62
CA LEU A 126 2.62 -31.98 23.26
C LEU A 126 1.77 -30.83 22.66
N THR A 127 1.42 -29.86 23.52
CA THR A 127 1.03 -28.45 23.25
C THR A 127 0.10 -28.08 22.09
N THR A 128 -1.07 -27.55 22.48
CA THR A 128 -1.67 -26.28 22.02
C THR A 128 -1.64 -25.93 20.52
N GLU A 129 -2.82 -25.89 19.90
CA GLU A 129 -3.02 -25.09 18.69
C GLU A 129 -2.78 -23.61 18.96
N GLU A 130 -1.68 -23.06 18.46
CA GLU A 130 -1.59 -21.64 18.14
C GLU A 130 -1.36 -21.47 16.64
N ASN A 131 -2.46 -21.61 15.88
CA ASN A 131 -2.52 -21.01 14.55
C ASN A 131 -2.38 -19.49 14.74
N ASN A 132 -1.17 -18.97 14.56
CA ASN A 132 -0.86 -17.54 14.68
C ASN A 132 -0.90 -16.88 13.29
N PRO A 133 -2.06 -16.35 12.84
CA PRO A 133 -2.07 -15.42 11.72
C PRO A 133 -1.35 -14.15 12.18
N THR A 134 -0.21 -13.86 11.55
CA THR A 134 0.59 -12.67 11.85
C THR A 134 -0.28 -11.43 11.71
N SER A 135 -0.72 -10.92 12.86
CA SER A 135 -1.80 -9.95 12.92
C SER A 135 -1.34 -8.64 12.28
N LYS A 136 -2.12 -8.14 11.32
CA LYS A 136 -1.84 -6.88 10.62
C LYS A 136 -2.00 -5.71 11.61
N ILE A 137 -0.93 -5.40 12.34
CA ILE A 137 -0.92 -4.34 13.35
C ILE A 137 -1.25 -3.02 12.67
N ARG A 138 -2.31 -2.36 13.12
CA ARG A 138 -2.59 -0.96 12.77
C ARG A 138 -1.76 -0.07 13.69
N LEU A 139 -0.74 0.54 13.13
CA LEU A 139 0.13 1.51 13.80
C LEU A 139 -0.35 2.93 13.50
N SER A 140 -0.23 3.85 14.47
CA SER A 140 -0.45 5.29 14.21
C SER A 140 0.80 5.93 13.63
N LEU A 141 0.66 7.03 12.89
CA LEU A 141 1.77 7.61 12.12
C LEU A 141 2.92 8.18 12.97
N ASN A 142 2.69 8.44 14.26
CA ASN A 142 3.75 8.80 15.21
C ASN A 142 4.58 7.61 15.75
N GLN A 143 4.19 6.37 15.45
CA GLN A 143 4.91 5.17 15.87
C GLN A 143 6.02 4.81 14.88
N LYS A 144 7.09 4.19 15.36
CA LYS A 144 8.15 3.70 14.48
C LYS A 144 7.67 2.42 13.81
N PHE A 145 7.67 2.42 12.49
CA PHE A 145 7.46 1.23 11.65
C PHE A 145 8.81 0.52 11.54
N ASP A 146 9.03 -0.48 12.40
CA ASP A 146 10.20 -1.36 12.41
C ASP A 146 10.12 -2.45 11.32
#